data_AF-A0A452YKZ6-F1
#
_entry.id   AF-A0A452YKZ6-F1
#
_cell.length_a   1.000
_cell.length_b   1.000
_cell.length_c   1.000
_cell.angle_alpha   90.00
_cell.angle_beta   90.00
_cell.angle_gamma   90.00
#
_symmetry.space_group_name_H-M   'P 1'
#
loop_
_entity.id
_entity.type
_entity.pdbx_description
1 polymer ?
#
loop_
_entity_poly.entity_id
_entity_poly.type
_entity_poly.pdbx_seq_one_letter_code
_entity_poly.pdbx_strand_id
1 'polypeptide(L)'
;MANAKLVVMAILVILLQVSTCAVARHHAKPDPGGRGGTPGVMTVNGFEKGQEGGPPSECDGKFHSNKDMIVALSTRWYAGGRRCGKMINITSKHNGRTVQAKVVDECDSNHGCKTNIVDTSEAVWKALGLDSNIGEVPVTWSDA
;
A
#
# COMPACT_ATOMS: atom_id res chain seq x y z
N MET A 1 10.49 18.24 -62.04
CA MET A 1 10.98 18.05 -60.65
C MET A 1 9.81 18.12 -59.64
N ALA A 2 8.84 17.20 -59.74
CA ALA A 2 7.67 17.17 -58.84
C ALA A 2 7.48 15.82 -58.12
N ASN A 3 8.25 14.79 -58.47
CA ASN A 3 7.96 13.42 -58.03
C ASN A 3 8.80 12.97 -56.82
N ALA A 4 9.86 13.70 -56.44
CA ALA A 4 10.68 13.38 -55.27
C ALA A 4 10.11 13.95 -53.96
N LYS A 5 9.38 15.07 -54.01
CA LYS A 5 8.83 15.73 -52.81
C LYS A 5 7.63 14.99 -52.22
N LEU A 6 6.80 14.36 -53.07
CA LEU A 6 5.66 13.55 -52.60
C LEU A 6 6.12 12.25 -51.91
N VAL A 7 7.15 11.59 -52.43
CA VAL A 7 7.66 10.33 -51.86
C VAL A 7 8.32 10.57 -50.50
N VAL A 8 9.06 11.66 -50.34
CA VAL A 8 9.68 12.02 -49.06
C VAL A 8 8.63 12.40 -48.00
N MET A 9 7.56 13.11 -48.39
CA MET A 9 6.46 13.41 -47.47
C MET A 9 5.66 12.16 -47.09
N ALA A 10 5.44 11.22 -48.01
CA ALA A 10 4.79 9.95 -47.71
C ALA A 10 5.60 9.09 -46.72
N ILE A 11 6.94 9.04 -46.88
CA ILE A 11 7.83 8.28 -45.98
C ILE A 11 7.88 8.91 -44.57
N LEU A 12 7.89 10.25 -44.48
CA LEU A 12 7.85 10.96 -43.18
C LEU A 12 6.53 10.72 -42.43
N VAL A 13 5.40 10.64 -43.13
CA VAL A 13 4.09 10.34 -42.51
C VAL A 13 4.01 8.88 -42.03
N ILE A 14 4.64 7.94 -42.75
CA ILE A 14 4.67 6.52 -42.36
C ILE A 14 5.54 6.28 -41.11
N LEU A 15 6.65 7.02 -40.94
CA LEU A 15 7.50 6.93 -39.74
C LEU A 15 6.85 7.53 -38.48
N LEU A 16 5.84 8.38 -38.62
CA LEU A 16 5.12 9.00 -37.50
C LEU A 16 3.97 8.14 -36.95
N GLN A 17 3.65 6.99 -37.57
CA GLN A 17 2.52 6.15 -37.16
C GLN A 17 2.92 4.94 -36.30
N VAL A 18 4.21 4.73 -36.03
CA VAL A 18 4.71 3.58 -35.27
C VAL A 18 5.19 3.99 -33.87
N SER A 19 4.32 4.61 -33.06
CA SER A 19 4.56 4.72 -31.61
C SER A 19 3.30 5.08 -30.80
N THR A 20 2.21 4.39 -31.10
CA THR A 20 1.13 4.23 -30.11
C THR A 20 1.00 2.76 -29.75
N CYS A 21 2.05 2.22 -29.13
CA CYS A 21 1.84 1.14 -28.16
C CYS A 21 1.00 1.75 -27.05
N ALA A 22 -0.33 1.69 -27.18
CA ALA A 22 -1.21 1.87 -26.05
C ALA A 22 -0.75 0.84 -25.02
N VAL A 23 -0.05 1.30 -23.97
CA VAL A 23 0.17 0.51 -22.78
C VAL A 23 -1.23 0.06 -22.37
N ALA A 24 -1.53 -1.22 -22.57
CA ALA A 24 -2.71 -1.83 -22.01
C ALA A 24 -2.54 -1.67 -20.49
N ARG A 25 -3.12 -0.61 -19.95
CA ARG A 25 -3.38 -0.55 -18.52
C ARG A 25 -4.23 -1.79 -18.28
N HIS A 26 -3.65 -2.80 -17.66
CA HIS A 26 -4.41 -3.83 -16.98
C HIS A 26 -5.16 -3.12 -15.85
N HIS A 27 -6.22 -2.42 -16.22
CA HIS A 27 -7.31 -2.10 -15.32
C HIS A 27 -7.88 -3.46 -14.96
N ALA A 28 -7.37 -4.03 -13.87
CA ALA A 28 -8.03 -5.13 -13.19
C ALA A 28 -9.51 -4.75 -13.13
N LYS A 29 -10.36 -5.55 -13.80
CA LYS A 29 -11.81 -5.38 -13.70
C LYS A 29 -12.13 -5.36 -12.20
N PRO A 30 -12.92 -4.39 -11.72
CA PRO A 30 -13.47 -4.50 -10.37
C PRO A 30 -14.26 -5.81 -10.32
N ASP A 31 -13.84 -6.72 -9.45
CA ASP A 31 -14.58 -7.94 -9.16
C ASP A 31 -15.94 -7.53 -8.56
N PRO A 32 -17.08 -7.83 -9.20
CA PRO A 32 -18.38 -7.37 -8.75
C PRO A 32 -18.90 -8.13 -7.52
N GLY A 33 -18.12 -9.08 -6.95
CA GLY A 33 -18.54 -9.95 -5.85
C GLY A 33 -17.79 -9.82 -4.52
N GLY A 34 -16.74 -9.01 -4.42
CA GLY A 34 -15.99 -8.82 -3.17
C GLY A 34 -16.18 -7.40 -2.63
N ARG A 35 -16.51 -7.23 -1.34
CA ARG A 35 -16.33 -5.93 -0.67
C ARG A 35 -14.84 -5.58 -0.73
N GLY A 36 -14.42 -4.88 -1.78
CA GLY A 36 -13.01 -4.66 -2.10
C GLY A 36 -12.37 -3.67 -1.14
N GLY A 37 -11.45 -4.15 -0.31
CA GLY A 37 -10.58 -3.29 0.50
C GLY A 37 -9.51 -2.60 -0.35
N THR A 38 -8.97 -1.50 0.15
CA THR A 38 -7.82 -0.77 -0.40
C THR A 38 -6.60 -1.71 -0.47
N PRO A 39 -6.02 -1.96 -1.65
CA PRO A 39 -4.80 -2.76 -1.76
C PRO A 39 -3.61 -2.08 -1.07
N GLY A 40 -2.83 -2.85 -0.32
CA GLY A 40 -1.61 -2.37 0.33
C GLY A 40 -0.57 -3.48 0.50
N VAL A 41 0.57 -3.09 1.04
CA VAL A 41 1.63 -4.00 1.49
C VAL A 41 1.67 -3.90 3.01
N MET A 42 1.63 -5.05 3.68
CA MET A 42 1.80 -5.13 5.12
C MET A 42 3.26 -5.41 5.45
N THR A 43 3.81 -4.65 6.38
CA THR A 43 5.14 -4.80 6.97
C THR A 43 5.03 -5.12 8.46
N VAL A 44 6.14 -5.55 9.06
CA VAL A 44 6.27 -5.71 10.52
C VAL A 44 7.03 -4.52 11.10
N ASN A 45 6.51 -3.93 12.17
CA ASN A 45 7.14 -2.83 12.89
C ASN A 45 7.14 -3.07 14.41
N GLY A 46 8.19 -2.57 15.07
CA GLY A 46 8.32 -2.55 16.51
C GLY A 46 7.79 -1.25 17.11
N PHE A 47 6.73 -1.33 17.92
CA PHE A 47 6.08 -0.19 18.59
C PHE A 47 6.56 0.02 20.04
N GLU A 48 7.45 -0.86 20.51
CA GLU A 48 8.00 -0.77 21.86
C GLU A 48 9.19 0.20 21.92
N LYS A 49 9.45 0.73 23.11
CA LYS A 49 10.54 1.68 23.33
C LYS A 49 11.89 1.08 22.92
N GLY A 50 12.63 1.80 22.09
CA GLY A 50 13.98 1.43 21.66
C GLY A 50 14.03 0.44 20.49
N GLN A 51 12.90 0.21 19.81
CA GLN A 51 12.83 -0.57 18.58
C GLN A 51 12.78 0.33 17.34
N GLU A 52 12.64 -0.32 16.17
CA GLU A 52 12.65 0.31 14.84
C GLU A 52 11.62 1.43 14.67
N GLY A 53 10.43 1.28 15.26
CA GLY A 53 9.38 2.32 15.20
C GLY A 53 9.79 3.66 15.83
N GLY A 54 10.93 3.70 16.53
CA GLY A 54 11.61 4.94 16.88
C GLY A 54 10.90 5.73 17.98
N PRO A 55 10.36 6.93 17.69
CA PRO A 55 9.64 7.74 18.68
C PRO A 55 8.31 7.10 19.13
N PRO A 56 7.65 7.65 20.16
CA PRO A 56 6.28 7.26 20.52
C PRO A 56 5.30 7.53 19.37
N SER A 57 4.24 6.72 19.27
CA SER A 57 3.31 6.78 18.15
C SER A 57 2.50 8.08 18.07
N GLU A 58 2.28 8.57 16.85
CA GLU A 58 1.71 9.89 16.55
C GLU A 58 0.30 10.13 17.10
N CYS A 59 -0.52 9.08 17.23
CA CYS A 59 -1.91 9.27 17.68
C CYS A 59 -2.05 9.62 19.17
N ASP A 60 -1.14 9.15 20.02
CA ASP A 60 -1.28 9.28 21.48
C ASP A 60 0.03 9.57 22.23
N GLY A 61 1.15 9.69 21.52
CA GLY A 61 2.45 10.00 22.10
C GLY A 61 2.99 8.88 22.99
N LYS A 62 2.63 7.62 22.73
CA LYS A 62 3.03 6.47 23.56
C LYS A 62 3.70 5.37 22.75
N PHE A 63 4.54 4.60 23.44
CA PHE A 63 4.95 3.28 22.98
C PHE A 63 3.84 2.28 23.27
N HIS A 64 3.71 1.28 22.41
CA HIS A 64 2.72 0.21 22.53
C HIS A 64 3.42 -1.15 22.52
N SER A 65 2.77 -2.20 23.03
CA SER A 65 3.38 -3.53 22.96
C SER A 65 3.25 -4.10 21.57
N ASN A 66 4.26 -4.83 21.09
CA ASN A 66 4.16 -5.60 19.84
C ASN A 66 3.15 -6.76 19.92
N LYS A 67 2.60 -7.00 21.12
CA LYS A 67 1.53 -7.95 21.38
C LYS A 67 0.13 -7.35 21.18
N ASP A 68 0.03 -6.03 21.04
CA ASP A 68 -1.23 -5.34 20.79
C ASP A 68 -1.62 -5.43 19.31
N MET A 69 -2.91 -5.49 18.99
CA MET A 69 -3.38 -5.49 17.60
C MET A 69 -3.39 -4.06 17.03
N ILE A 70 -2.23 -3.57 16.61
CA ILE A 70 -2.02 -2.17 16.22
C ILE A 70 -1.31 -2.02 14.88
N VAL A 71 -1.47 -0.83 14.29
CA VAL A 71 -0.97 -0.49 12.95
C VAL A 71 -0.61 0.99 12.81
N ALA A 72 0.44 1.26 12.04
CA ALA A 72 0.73 2.55 11.42
C ALA A 72 0.29 2.54 9.95
N LEU A 73 -0.21 3.67 9.46
CA LEU A 73 -0.65 3.80 8.07
C LEU A 73 0.24 4.78 7.32
N SER A 74 0.53 4.52 6.04
CA SER A 74 1.19 5.52 5.18
C SER A 74 0.49 6.87 5.26
N THR A 75 1.23 7.97 5.21
CA THR A 75 0.75 9.36 5.38
C THR A 75 -0.63 9.67 4.78
N ARG A 76 -0.86 9.30 3.51
CA ARG A 76 -2.15 9.53 2.84
C ARG A 76 -3.32 8.80 3.52
N TRP A 77 -3.07 7.59 4.01
CA TRP A 77 -4.05 6.75 4.69
C TRP A 77 -4.17 7.11 6.18
N TYR A 78 -3.08 7.51 6.83
CA TYR A 78 -3.14 8.12 8.16
C TYR A 78 -4.04 9.38 8.16
N ALA A 79 -3.97 10.15 7.07
CA ALA A 79 -4.85 11.28 6.76
C ALA A 79 -4.84 12.35 7.86
N GLY A 80 -3.64 12.71 8.34
CA GLY A 80 -3.45 13.70 9.40
C GLY A 80 -4.13 13.30 10.71
N GLY A 81 -4.04 12.03 11.09
CA GLY A 81 -4.62 11.50 12.32
C GLY A 81 -6.13 11.25 12.29
N ARG A 82 -6.82 11.45 11.15
CA ARG A 82 -8.27 11.20 11.04
C ARG A 82 -8.70 9.76 11.34
N ARG A 83 -7.75 8.81 11.29
CA ARG A 83 -7.96 7.40 11.64
C ARG A 83 -7.46 7.01 13.02
N CYS A 84 -6.85 7.92 13.78
CA CYS A 84 -6.33 7.61 15.10
C CYS A 84 -7.37 6.98 16.02
N GLY A 85 -6.99 5.88 16.67
CA GLY A 85 -7.84 5.11 17.57
C GLY A 85 -8.96 4.31 16.91
N LYS A 86 -9.11 4.39 15.57
CA LYS A 86 -10.11 3.62 14.82
C LYS A 86 -9.56 2.26 14.43
N MET A 87 -10.46 1.31 14.27
CA MET A 87 -10.15 -0.02 13.80
C MET A 87 -10.17 -0.05 12.26
N ILE A 88 -9.26 -0.85 11.69
CA ILE A 88 -9.30 -1.24 10.28
C ILE A 88 -9.38 -2.76 10.17
N ASN A 89 -10.03 -3.25 9.13
CA ASN A 89 -9.95 -4.64 8.71
C ASN A 89 -8.73 -4.82 7.81
N ILE A 90 -7.88 -5.80 8.09
CA ILE A 90 -6.71 -6.17 7.27
C ILE A 90 -6.92 -7.60 6.81
N THR A 91 -6.95 -7.82 5.50
CA THR A 91 -7.14 -9.14 4.88
C THR A 91 -5.90 -9.56 4.12
N SER A 92 -5.34 -10.71 4.48
CA SER A 92 -4.21 -11.30 3.77
C SER A 92 -4.64 -11.81 2.40
N LYS A 93 -3.94 -11.40 1.34
CA LYS A 93 -4.17 -11.97 0.01
C LYS A 93 -3.63 -13.39 -0.15
N HIS A 94 -2.78 -13.85 0.77
CA HIS A 94 -2.20 -15.19 0.71
C HIS A 94 -3.17 -16.28 1.16
N ASN A 95 -3.89 -16.05 2.24
CA ASN A 95 -4.73 -17.07 2.88
C ASN A 95 -6.18 -16.62 3.13
N GLY A 96 -6.54 -15.38 2.75
CA GLY A 96 -7.89 -14.84 2.90
C GLY A 96 -8.32 -14.53 4.34
N ARG A 97 -7.44 -14.71 5.33
CA ARG A 97 -7.75 -14.37 6.73
C ARG A 97 -7.85 -12.87 6.91
N THR A 98 -8.79 -12.44 7.74
CA THR A 98 -9.00 -11.05 8.11
C THR A 98 -8.84 -10.87 9.62
N VAL A 99 -8.16 -9.80 10.02
CA VAL A 99 -8.05 -9.37 11.42
C VAL A 99 -8.38 -7.89 11.54
N GLN A 100 -8.69 -7.44 12.75
CA GLN A 100 -8.84 -6.02 13.05
C GLN A 100 -7.62 -5.51 13.82
N ALA A 101 -7.16 -4.31 13.47
CA ALA A 101 -6.09 -3.61 14.16
C ALA A 101 -6.43 -2.13 14.37
N LYS A 102 -5.98 -1.57 15.48
CA LYS A 102 -6.19 -0.16 15.85
C LYS A 102 -5.08 0.71 15.24
N VAL A 103 -5.46 1.77 14.55
CA VAL A 103 -4.50 2.75 14.04
C VAL A 103 -3.95 3.57 15.21
N VAL A 104 -2.63 3.50 15.40
CA VAL A 104 -1.92 4.23 16.46
C VAL A 104 -0.88 5.19 15.93
N ASP A 105 -0.47 5.06 14.66
CA ASP A 105 0.70 5.79 14.18
C ASP A 105 0.64 6.12 12.67
N GLU A 106 1.57 6.97 12.26
CA GLU A 106 1.86 7.29 10.87
C GLU A 106 3.14 6.59 10.42
N CYS A 107 3.08 5.92 9.26
CA CYS A 107 4.27 5.52 8.52
C CYS A 107 4.61 6.63 7.52
N ASP A 108 5.49 7.56 7.93
CA ASP A 108 5.69 8.81 7.21
C ASP A 108 6.36 8.59 5.84
N SER A 109 5.58 8.82 4.79
CA SER A 109 6.00 8.60 3.41
C SER A 109 6.97 9.67 2.89
N ASN A 110 7.17 10.77 3.63
CA ASN A 110 8.17 11.80 3.32
C ASN A 110 9.54 11.47 3.95
N HIS A 111 9.57 10.56 4.92
CA HIS A 111 10.76 10.21 5.70
C HIS A 111 11.09 8.70 5.65
N GLY A 112 10.86 8.07 4.49
CA GLY A 112 11.37 6.72 4.20
C GLY A 112 10.31 5.62 4.06
N CYS A 113 9.08 5.84 4.52
CA CYS A 113 8.01 4.87 4.32
C CYS A 113 7.49 4.88 2.87
N LYS A 114 7.05 3.72 2.35
CA LYS A 114 6.34 3.68 1.05
C LYS A 114 4.91 4.24 1.21
N THR A 115 4.26 4.57 0.09
CA THR A 115 2.95 5.26 0.07
C THR A 115 1.72 4.33 0.20
N ASN A 116 1.95 3.03 0.34
CA ASN A 116 0.92 1.99 0.35
C ASN A 116 1.15 0.93 1.45
N ILE A 117 1.70 1.35 2.58
CA ILE A 117 2.06 0.52 3.73
C ILE A 117 0.95 0.48 4.77
N VAL A 118 0.70 -0.73 5.27
CA VAL A 118 -0.03 -1.06 6.48
C VAL A 118 1.00 -1.65 7.45
N ASP A 119 1.62 -0.83 8.29
CA ASP A 119 2.79 -1.23 9.08
C ASP A 119 2.35 -1.75 10.44
N THR A 120 2.53 -3.04 10.71
CA THR A 120 1.78 -3.70 11.78
C THR A 120 2.68 -4.32 12.84
N SER A 121 2.17 -4.41 14.05
CA SER A 121 2.83 -5.17 15.12
C SER A 121 2.94 -6.66 14.78
N GLU A 122 3.88 -7.36 15.43
CA GLU A 122 4.04 -8.81 15.35
C GLU A 122 2.74 -9.59 15.66
N ALA A 123 1.89 -9.08 16.57
CA ALA A 123 0.61 -9.70 16.90
C ALA A 123 -0.34 -9.84 15.70
N VAL A 124 -0.34 -8.84 14.80
CA VAL A 124 -1.20 -8.82 13.61
C VAL A 124 -0.75 -9.91 12.62
N TRP A 125 0.56 -10.05 12.41
CA TRP A 125 1.15 -11.12 11.59
C TRP A 125 0.78 -12.51 12.12
N LYS A 126 0.96 -12.72 13.42
CA LYS A 126 0.59 -13.98 14.08
C LYS A 126 -0.89 -14.29 13.95
N ALA A 127 -1.77 -13.30 14.15
CA ALA A 127 -3.22 -13.47 14.05
C ALA A 127 -3.66 -13.80 12.61
N LEU A 128 -2.99 -13.24 11.60
CA LEU A 128 -3.18 -13.60 10.20
C LEU A 128 -2.59 -14.96 9.83
N GLY A 129 -1.79 -15.57 10.71
CA GLY A 129 -1.09 -16.83 10.45
C GLY A 129 -0.01 -16.68 9.38
N LEU A 130 0.73 -15.58 9.42
CA LEU A 130 1.83 -15.26 8.51
C LEU A 130 3.15 -15.25 9.27
N ASP A 131 4.25 -15.53 8.56
CA ASP A 131 5.62 -15.44 9.07
C ASP A 131 6.16 -14.04 8.83
N SER A 132 6.46 -13.31 9.92
CA SER A 132 7.00 -11.94 9.86
C SER A 132 8.42 -11.87 9.29
N ASN A 133 9.17 -12.98 9.27
CA ASN A 133 10.51 -13.03 8.66
C ASN A 133 10.49 -12.82 7.13
N ILE A 134 9.32 -12.91 6.49
CA ILE A 134 9.14 -12.58 5.07
C ILE A 134 9.27 -11.07 4.82
N GLY A 135 9.02 -10.24 5.83
CA GLY A 135 9.15 -8.79 5.80
C GLY A 135 7.96 -8.06 5.16
N GLU A 136 7.55 -8.46 3.95
CA GLU A 136 6.47 -7.80 3.21
C GLU A 136 5.46 -8.79 2.62
N VAL A 137 4.16 -8.52 2.81
CA VAL A 137 3.08 -9.33 2.20
C VAL A 137 1.95 -8.46 1.64
N PRO A 138 1.38 -8.80 0.46
CA PRO A 138 0.21 -8.11 -0.07
C PRO A 138 -1.06 -8.34 0.78
N VAL A 139 -1.75 -7.24 1.07
CA VAL A 139 -3.03 -7.22 1.80
C VAL A 139 -4.07 -6.38 1.08
N THR A 140 -5.32 -6.49 1.53
CA THR A 140 -6.32 -5.43 1.37
C THR A 140 -6.72 -4.93 2.76
N TRP A 141 -7.08 -3.65 2.87
CA TRP A 141 -7.58 -3.10 4.13
C TRP A 141 -8.77 -2.17 3.93
N SER A 142 -9.61 -2.03 4.94
CA SER A 142 -10.72 -1.06 4.95
C SER A 142 -10.90 -0.49 6.34
N ASP A 143 -11.53 0.68 6.44
CA ASP A 143 -12.11 1.11 7.71
C ASP A 143 -13.10 0.01 8.19
N ALA A 144 -13.15 -0.23 9.51
CA ALA A 144 -14.02 -1.23 10.12
C ALA A 144 -15.42 -0.70 10.45
#